data_AF-A0A497A401-F1
#
_entry.id   AF-A0A497A401-F1
#
_cell.length_a   1.000
_cell.length_b   1.000
_cell.length_c   1.000
_cell.angle_alpha   90.00
_cell.angle_beta   90.00
_cell.angle_gamma   90.00
#
_symmetry.space_group_name_H-M   'P 1'
#
loop_
_entity.id
_entity.type
_entity.pdbx_description
1 polymer ?
#
loop_
_entity_poly.entity_id
_entity_poly.type
_entity_poly.pdbx_seq_one_letter_code
_entity_poly.pdbx_strand_id
1 'polypeptide(L)'
;MASEAKTMAVPRADVLRRLDRLIAEMSAVREELSRLEVARPPSAQVVEWAQKVNAAINDQTLSPEERMEVINSVPAPLRHAVAAECYRTNENVTFGWAATIAGVLSFEVPDLLRAHGVEPEFA
;
A
#
# COMPACT_ATOMS: atom_id res chain seq x y z
N MET A 1 30.51 -31.49 -29.24
CA MET A 1 30.05 -30.26 -29.92
C MET A 1 28.82 -29.75 -29.19
N ALA A 2 28.72 -28.44 -29.02
CA ALA A 2 27.96 -27.74 -27.99
C ALA A 2 26.43 -27.96 -28.06
N SER A 3 25.83 -28.16 -26.89
CA SER A 3 24.38 -28.10 -26.68
C SER A 3 23.97 -26.62 -26.61
N GLU A 4 23.27 -26.15 -27.64
CA GLU A 4 22.70 -24.81 -27.67
C GLU A 4 21.50 -24.74 -26.71
N ALA A 5 21.73 -24.17 -25.53
CA ALA A 5 20.65 -23.71 -24.66
C ALA A 5 19.96 -22.51 -25.34
N LYS A 6 18.86 -22.78 -26.03
CA LYS A 6 18.01 -21.78 -26.66
C LYS A 6 17.30 -20.98 -25.57
N THR A 7 17.89 -19.87 -25.14
CA THR A 7 17.25 -18.91 -24.24
C THR A 7 16.04 -18.32 -24.96
N MET A 8 14.85 -18.83 -24.65
CA MET A 8 13.59 -18.31 -25.17
C MET A 8 13.35 -16.93 -24.55
N ALA A 9 13.67 -15.86 -25.29
CA ALA A 9 13.33 -14.51 -24.89
C ALA A 9 11.81 -14.40 -24.78
N VAL A 10 11.29 -14.21 -23.56
CA VAL A 10 9.87 -13.95 -23.35
C VAL A 10 9.56 -12.56 -23.90
N PRO A 11 8.64 -12.43 -24.87
CA PRO A 11 8.31 -11.12 -25.43
C PRO A 11 7.83 -10.15 -24.35
N ARG A 12 8.32 -8.90 -24.38
CA ARG A 12 7.93 -7.85 -23.42
C ARG A 12 6.40 -7.73 -23.28
N ALA A 13 5.66 -7.89 -24.38
CA ALA A 13 4.20 -7.85 -24.38
C ALA A 13 3.56 -8.97 -23.54
N ASP A 14 4.16 -10.16 -23.51
CA ASP A 14 3.65 -11.28 -22.71
C ASP A 14 3.97 -11.10 -21.23
N VAL A 15 5.10 -10.45 -20.91
CA VAL A 15 5.43 -10.05 -19.53
C VAL A 15 4.43 -9.00 -19.03
N LEU A 16 4.17 -7.96 -19.82
CA LEU A 16 3.21 -6.91 -19.47
C LEU A 16 1.80 -7.48 -19.23
N ARG A 17 1.32 -8.36 -20.12
CA ARG A 17 0.00 -8.99 -19.96
C ARG A 17 -0.09 -9.86 -18.70
N ARG A 18 1.01 -10.51 -18.31
CA ARG A 18 1.08 -11.28 -17.05
C ARG A 18 1.07 -10.37 -15.83
N LEU A 19 1.75 -9.22 -15.90
CA LEU A 19 1.73 -8.21 -14.85
C LEU A 19 0.33 -7.61 -14.68
N ASP A 20 -0.34 -7.25 -15.78
CA ASP A 20 -1.72 -6.73 -15.72
C ASP A 20 -2.68 -7.72 -15.06
N ARG A 21 -2.54 -9.02 -15.40
CA ARG A 21 -3.33 -10.09 -14.76
C ARG A 21 -3.02 -10.20 -13.26
N LEU A 22 -1.74 -10.20 -12.89
CA LEU A 22 -1.31 -10.25 -11.49
C LEU A 22 -1.85 -9.05 -10.69
N ILE A 23 -1.83 -7.85 -11.26
CA ILE A 23 -2.39 -6.65 -10.64
C ILE A 23 -3.90 -6.79 -10.42
N ALA A 24 -4.63 -7.33 -11.40
CA ALA A 24 -6.06 -7.59 -11.28
C ALA A 24 -6.37 -8.64 -10.21
N GLU A 25 -5.62 -9.74 -10.17
CA GLU A 25 -5.76 -10.81 -9.17
C GLU A 25 -5.44 -10.29 -7.75
N MET A 26 -4.36 -9.52 -7.58
CA MET A 26 -4.02 -8.88 -6.31
C MET A 26 -5.09 -7.89 -5.86
N SER A 27 -5.68 -7.15 -6.80
CA SER A 27 -6.79 -6.22 -6.52
C SER A 27 -8.03 -6.97 -6.04
N ALA A 28 -8.38 -8.09 -6.67
CA ALA A 28 -9.50 -8.94 -6.27
C ALA A 28 -9.28 -9.58 -4.89
N VAL A 29 -8.08 -10.10 -4.62
CA VAL A 29 -7.71 -10.66 -3.32
C VAL A 29 -7.79 -9.58 -2.24
N ARG A 30 -7.30 -8.36 -2.53
CA ARG A 30 -7.40 -7.22 -1.61
C ARG A 30 -8.85 -6.83 -1.34
N GLU A 31 -9.72 -6.84 -2.35
CA GLU A 31 -11.13 -6.54 -2.17
C GLU A 31 -11.81 -7.57 -1.28
N GLU A 32 -11.52 -8.87 -1.48
CA GLU A 32 -12.03 -9.94 -0.65
C GLU A 32 -11.47 -9.89 0.78
N LEU A 33 -10.18 -9.58 0.94
CA LEU A 33 -9.56 -9.38 2.25
C LEU A 33 -10.21 -8.20 2.99
N SER A 34 -10.47 -7.11 2.28
CA SER A 34 -11.19 -5.93 2.80
C SER A 34 -12.61 -6.30 3.25
N ARG A 35 -13.35 -7.10 2.47
CA ARG A 35 -14.67 -7.60 2.88
C ARG A 35 -14.59 -8.46 4.15
N LEU A 36 -13.60 -9.34 4.23
CA LEU A 36 -13.40 -10.24 5.38
C LEU A 36 -12.93 -9.50 6.64
N GLU A 37 -12.08 -8.48 6.49
CA GLU A 37 -11.65 -7.61 7.59
C GLU A 37 -12.78 -6.69 8.06
N VAL A 38 -13.63 -6.18 7.15
CA VAL A 38 -14.83 -5.40 7.50
C VAL A 38 -15.87 -6.24 8.24
N ALA A 39 -15.93 -7.55 8.00
CA ALA A 39 -16.85 -8.45 8.69
C ALA A 39 -16.50 -8.67 10.18
N ARG A 40 -15.28 -8.35 10.61
CA ARG A 40 -14.86 -8.46 12.01
C ARG A 40 -14.73 -7.07 12.62
N PRO A 41 -15.36 -6.79 13.78
CA PRO A 41 -15.17 -5.50 14.43
C PRO A 41 -13.67 -5.31 14.77
N PRO A 42 -13.10 -4.12 14.50
CA PRO A 42 -11.73 -3.81 14.85
C PRO A 42 -11.53 -3.90 16.36
N SER A 43 -10.33 -4.29 16.80
CA SER A 43 -10.00 -4.23 18.23
C SER A 43 -10.03 -2.77 18.73
N ALA A 44 -10.29 -2.56 20.01
CA ALA A 44 -10.25 -1.21 20.61
C ALA A 44 -8.93 -0.48 20.35
N GLN A 45 -7.81 -1.22 20.36
CA GLN A 45 -6.49 -0.69 20.07
C GLN A 45 -6.36 -0.19 18.61
N VAL A 46 -6.96 -0.91 17.65
CA VAL A 46 -6.98 -0.49 16.24
C VAL A 46 -7.82 0.77 16.07
N VAL A 47 -8.98 0.82 16.72
CA VAL A 47 -9.87 2.00 16.68
C VAL A 47 -9.17 3.24 17.26
N GLU A 48 -8.54 3.11 18.42
CA GLU A 48 -7.81 4.21 19.08
C GLU A 48 -6.69 4.75 18.19
N TRP A 49 -5.89 3.86 17.59
CA TRP A 49 -4.84 4.27 16.67
C TRP A 49 -5.39 4.91 15.40
N ALA A 50 -6.47 4.37 14.83
CA ALA A 50 -7.08 4.95 13.65
C ALA A 50 -7.64 6.34 13.90
N GLN A 51 -8.23 6.58 15.08
CA GLN A 51 -8.68 7.90 15.50
C GLN A 51 -7.51 8.88 15.59
N LYS A 52 -6.39 8.46 16.20
CA LYS A 52 -5.18 9.30 16.31
C LYS A 52 -4.61 9.66 14.94
N VAL A 53 -4.50 8.69 14.04
CA VAL A 53 -4.00 8.90 12.67
C VAL A 53 -4.96 9.79 11.87
N ASN A 54 -6.27 9.55 11.94
CA ASN A 54 -7.26 10.37 11.25
C ASN A 54 -7.26 11.82 11.75
N ALA A 55 -7.12 12.02 13.06
CA ALA A 55 -6.98 13.36 13.64
C ALA A 55 -5.75 14.07 13.05
N ALA A 56 -4.60 13.40 12.98
CA ALA A 56 -3.39 13.98 12.40
C ALA A 56 -3.55 14.30 10.90
N ILE A 57 -4.17 13.41 10.12
CA ILE A 57 -4.40 13.63 8.67
C ILE A 57 -5.30 14.84 8.42
N ASN A 58 -6.33 15.04 9.24
CA ASN A 58 -7.29 16.12 9.09
C ASN A 58 -6.84 17.45 9.72
N ASP A 59 -5.79 17.43 10.56
CA ASP A 59 -5.28 18.62 11.23
C ASP A 59 -4.40 19.45 10.28
N GLN A 60 -4.98 20.55 9.79
CA GLN A 60 -4.29 21.50 8.92
C GLN A 60 -3.22 22.34 9.64
N THR A 61 -3.18 22.31 10.98
CA THR A 61 -2.16 23.01 11.77
C THR A 61 -0.86 22.23 11.87
N LEU A 62 -0.91 20.90 11.68
CA LEU A 62 0.27 20.04 11.65
C LEU A 62 1.03 20.17 10.33
N SER A 63 2.36 20.22 10.42
CA SER A 63 3.24 20.08 9.27
C SER A 63 3.18 18.67 8.68
N PRO A 64 3.57 18.47 7.41
CA PRO A 64 3.66 17.14 6.81
C PRO A 64 4.53 16.17 7.61
N GLU A 65 5.63 16.64 8.20
CA GLU A 65 6.55 15.85 9.02
C GLU A 65 5.88 15.40 10.33
N GLU A 66 5.16 16.28 11.00
CA GLU A 66 4.44 15.96 12.24
C GLU A 66 3.33 14.93 11.99
N ARG A 67 2.60 15.05 10.87
CA ARG A 67 1.63 14.03 10.44
C ARG A 67 2.31 12.69 10.21
N MET A 68 3.49 12.70 9.60
CA MET A 68 4.25 11.50 9.30
C MET A 68 4.82 10.83 10.54
N GLU A 69 5.21 11.61 11.56
CA GLU A 69 5.64 11.09 12.86
C GLU A 69 4.53 10.29 13.54
N VAL A 70 3.30 10.82 13.53
CA VAL A 70 2.13 10.11 14.06
C VAL A 70 1.92 8.78 13.33
N ILE A 71 1.99 8.78 12.00
CA ILE A 71 1.79 7.57 11.19
C ILE A 71 2.90 6.55 11.41
N ASN A 72 4.17 6.99 11.48
CA ASN A 72 5.30 6.11 11.74
C ASN A 72 5.29 5.53 13.16
N SER A 73 4.63 6.22 14.10
CA SER A 73 4.45 5.75 15.48
C SER A 73 3.42 4.60 15.63
N VAL A 74 2.64 4.30 14.58
CA VAL A 74 1.71 3.16 14.59
C VAL A 74 2.52 1.86 14.77
N PRO A 75 2.21 1.04 15.80
CA PRO A 75 2.93 -0.21 16.05
C PRO A 75 2.88 -1.13 14.83
N ALA A 76 4.02 -1.67 14.43
CA ALA A 76 4.14 -2.52 13.23
C ALA A 76 3.09 -3.65 13.14
N PRO A 77 2.73 -4.36 14.24
CA PRO A 77 1.69 -5.39 14.19
C PRO A 77 0.28 -4.86 13.86
N LEU A 78 0.03 -3.57 14.07
CA LEU A 78 -1.30 -2.96 13.92
C LEU A 78 -1.45 -2.18 12.61
N ARG A 79 -0.36 -1.87 11.92
CA ARG A 79 -0.33 -0.98 10.75
C ARG A 79 -1.37 -1.28 9.69
N HIS A 80 -1.51 -2.55 9.30
CA HIS A 80 -2.49 -2.96 8.28
C HIS A 80 -3.93 -2.74 8.74
N ALA A 81 -4.26 -3.19 9.96
CA ALA A 81 -5.59 -3.03 10.52
C ALA A 81 -5.95 -1.56 10.75
N VAL A 82 -4.98 -0.74 11.20
CA VAL A 82 -5.14 0.71 11.36
C VAL A 82 -5.32 1.40 10.01
N ALA A 83 -4.55 1.03 9.00
CA ALA A 83 -4.72 1.56 7.64
C ALA A 83 -6.12 1.25 7.07
N ALA A 84 -6.59 0.02 7.24
CA ALA A 84 -7.93 -0.39 6.82
C ALA A 84 -9.03 0.38 7.58
N GLU A 85 -8.85 0.59 8.89
CA GLU A 85 -9.76 1.37 9.72
C GLU A 85 -9.81 2.84 9.30
N CYS A 86 -8.66 3.47 9.08
CA CYS A 86 -8.55 4.84 8.58
C CYS A 86 -9.22 4.99 7.21
N TYR A 87 -8.94 4.07 6.28
CA TYR A 87 -9.55 4.08 4.94
C TYR A 87 -11.07 3.91 4.98
N ARG A 88 -11.61 3.20 5.98
CA ARG A 88 -13.05 3.00 6.15
C ARG A 88 -13.76 4.20 6.79
N THR A 89 -13.09 4.89 7.70
CA THR A 89 -13.71 5.89 8.58
C THR A 89 -13.38 7.35 8.23
N ASN A 90 -12.44 7.58 7.31
CA ASN A 90 -12.02 8.91 6.92
C ASN A 90 -11.92 9.04 5.39
N GLU A 91 -12.79 9.87 4.82
CA GLU A 91 -12.85 10.13 3.38
C GLU A 91 -11.60 10.82 2.82
N ASN A 92 -10.81 11.49 3.66
CA ASN A 92 -9.55 12.11 3.26
C ASN A 92 -8.39 11.11 3.16
N VAL A 93 -8.56 9.88 3.66
CA VAL A 93 -7.54 8.84 3.59
C VAL A 93 -7.57 8.20 2.21
N THR A 94 -6.67 8.67 1.34
CA THR A 94 -6.45 8.07 0.03
C THR A 94 -5.74 6.72 0.12
N PHE A 95 -5.70 5.98 -1.00
CA PHE A 95 -4.90 4.76 -1.09
C PHE A 95 -3.42 5.00 -0.75
N GLY A 96 -2.86 6.16 -1.12
CA GLY A 96 -1.49 6.54 -0.78
C GLY A 96 -1.28 6.64 0.74
N TRP A 97 -2.19 7.29 1.45
CA TRP A 97 -2.14 7.36 2.91
C TRP A 97 -2.26 5.98 3.56
N ALA A 98 -3.23 5.16 3.12
CA ALA A 98 -3.41 3.81 3.65
C ALA A 98 -2.15 2.94 3.45
N ALA A 99 -1.51 3.04 2.28
CA ALA A 99 -0.31 2.29 1.97
C ALA A 99 0.93 2.80 2.74
N THR A 100 1.00 4.09 3.06
CA THR A 100 2.00 4.66 3.99
C THR A 100 1.80 4.14 5.41
N ILE A 101 0.57 4.17 5.93
CA ILE A 101 0.24 3.66 7.28
C ILE A 101 0.55 2.17 7.40
N ALA A 102 0.17 1.38 6.39
CA ALA A 102 0.42 -0.05 6.34
C ALA A 102 1.92 -0.40 6.25
N GLY A 103 2.77 0.58 5.93
CA GLY A 103 4.20 0.36 5.69
C GLY A 103 4.46 -0.38 4.36
N VAL A 104 3.55 -0.26 3.40
CA VAL A 104 3.62 -0.94 2.09
C VAL A 104 4.33 -0.06 1.05
N LEU A 105 4.27 1.28 1.21
CA LEU A 105 5.05 2.21 0.40
C LEU A 105 6.45 2.49 0.96
N SER A 106 6.72 2.09 2.20
CA SER A 106 8.07 2.14 2.75
C SER A 106 8.83 0.90 2.28
N PHE A 107 9.58 1.06 1.20
CA PHE A 107 10.96 0.58 0.98
C PHE A 107 11.25 0.13 -0.45
N GLU A 108 10.27 -0.22 -1.28
CA GLU A 108 10.58 -0.80 -2.59
C GLU A 108 9.85 -0.19 -3.79
N VAL A 109 8.73 0.52 -3.62
CA VAL A 109 7.96 0.97 -4.79
C VAL A 109 8.69 2.02 -5.65
N PRO A 110 9.33 3.08 -5.10
CA PRO A 110 10.08 4.02 -5.92
C PRO A 110 11.26 3.37 -6.66
N ASP A 111 11.95 2.44 -6.01
CA ASP A 111 13.10 1.75 -6.60
C ASP A 111 12.67 0.66 -7.59
N LEU A 112 11.52 0.02 -7.38
CA LEU A 112 10.89 -0.90 -8.33
C LEU A 112 10.38 -0.15 -9.58
N LEU A 113 9.76 1.02 -9.39
CA LEU A 113 9.34 1.91 -10.49
C LEU A 113 10.55 2.37 -11.31
N ARG A 114 11.62 2.81 -10.64
CA ARG A 114 12.89 3.17 -11.29
C ARG A 114 13.54 1.99 -12.01
N ALA A 115 13.56 0.80 -11.40
CA ALA A 115 14.09 -0.42 -12.01
C ALA A 115 13.30 -0.85 -13.26
N HIS A 116 12.05 -0.40 -13.39
CA HIS A 116 11.19 -0.62 -14.55
C HIS A 116 11.06 0.59 -15.48
N GLY A 117 11.90 1.63 -15.30
CA GLY A 117 11.97 2.79 -16.19
C GLY A 117 10.81 3.77 -16.04
N VAL A 118 10.11 3.74 -14.90
CA VAL A 118 9.06 4.69 -14.53
C VAL A 118 9.67 5.66 -13.52
N GLU A 119 9.88 6.92 -13.91
CA GLU A 119 10.21 7.97 -12.94
C GLU A 119 8.92 8.40 -12.23
N PRO A 120 8.84 8.26 -10.90
CA PRO A 120 7.71 8.80 -10.17
C PRO A 120 7.85 10.32 -10.12
N GLU A 121 7.01 11.02 -10.90
CA GLU A 121 6.79 12.46 -10.74
C GLU A 121 6.03 12.68 -9.42
N PHE A 122 6.75 12.97 -8.36
CA PHE A 122 6.14 13.51 -7.15
C PHE A 122 5.99 15.03 -7.35
N ALA A 123 4.76 15.47 -7.64
CA ALA A 123 4.36 16.87 -7.58
C ALA A 123 4.09 17.31 -6.13
#